data_AF-A0A832ZF16-F1
#
_entry.id   AF-A0A832ZF16-F1
#
_cell.length_a   1.000
_cell.length_b   1.000
_cell.length_c   1.000
_cell.angle_alpha   90.00
_cell.angle_beta   90.00
_cell.angle_gamma   90.00
#
_symmetry.space_group_name_H-M   'P 1'
#
loop_
_entity.id
_entity.type
_entity.pdbx_description
1 polymer ?
#
loop_
_entity_poly.entity_id
_entity_poly.type
_entity_poly.pdbx_seq_one_letter_code
_entity_poly.pdbx_strand_id
1 'polypeptide(L)'
;MIDLFQETQKLSLYLAYNINVDAIVHLKKEHIERLIDGLGAENIKRRMDEYPREINEPVDFVARLIHALKTGKPMAVPLVNEEMHTWFDERFKYDVERMGGQVGIIANLLANLDFKKVIAYSPVLAKKQAKMFVNKPNLLYPVVEDGKLVLKRPIEAYRENDPVKVNRIFEFRKGMKFKLGDEVIEVPHSGRFIVASRFESIRIETKEDLKPFLPEIGGFVDGAILSGYQGIKRRYSDGKDANYYLRKAKEDTMLLKKNKDIKIHVEFASIQDRELRKKVIYNIFPLADGVGMDESEIAHILN
;
A
#
# COMPACT_ATOMS: atom_id res chain seq x y z
N MET A 1 23.00 -6.97 -22.91
CA MET A 1 22.06 -6.24 -22.02
C MET A 1 20.69 -6.09 -22.68
N ILE A 2 20.62 -5.69 -23.95
CA ILE A 2 19.36 -5.68 -24.73
C ILE A 2 18.76 -7.09 -24.83
N ASP A 3 19.58 -8.11 -25.08
CA ASP A 3 19.10 -9.51 -25.21
C ASP A 3 18.49 -10.04 -23.91
N LEU A 4 19.13 -9.79 -22.77
CA LEU A 4 18.61 -10.17 -21.45
C LEU A 4 17.27 -9.48 -21.16
N PHE A 5 17.14 -8.20 -21.50
CA PHE A 5 15.88 -7.48 -21.32
C PHE A 5 14.77 -8.10 -22.19
N GLN A 6 15.03 -8.36 -23.48
CA GLN A 6 14.08 -9.02 -24.37
C GLN A 6 13.72 -10.44 -23.92
N GLU A 7 14.66 -11.18 -23.32
CA GLU A 7 14.37 -12.47 -22.69
C GLU A 7 13.45 -12.31 -21.48
N THR A 8 13.69 -11.33 -20.62
CA THR A 8 12.81 -11.09 -19.46
C THR A 8 11.40 -10.66 -19.86
N GLN A 9 11.22 -9.96 -20.97
CA GLN A 9 9.90 -9.60 -21.50
C GLN A 9 9.06 -10.84 -21.87
N LYS A 10 9.66 -12.02 -22.10
CA LYS A 10 8.91 -13.25 -22.37
C LYS A 10 8.25 -13.83 -21.12
N LEU A 11 8.62 -13.36 -19.93
CA LEU A 11 8.10 -13.84 -18.66
C LEU A 11 6.65 -13.39 -18.43
N SER A 12 5.89 -14.26 -17.79
CA SER A 12 4.54 -14.00 -17.31
C SER A 12 4.54 -13.95 -15.78
N LEU A 13 3.94 -12.91 -15.18
CA LEU A 13 4.02 -12.68 -13.73
C LEU A 13 2.63 -12.50 -13.11
N TYR A 14 2.44 -13.11 -11.94
CA TYR A 14 1.29 -12.86 -11.06
C TYR A 14 1.69 -11.88 -9.95
N LEU A 15 0.84 -10.92 -9.60
CA LEU A 15 1.13 -9.92 -8.57
C LEU A 15 -0.05 -9.77 -7.62
N ALA A 16 0.20 -9.85 -6.32
CA ALA A 16 -0.81 -9.67 -5.28
C ALA A 16 -0.17 -9.13 -3.98
N TYR A 17 -0.83 -8.39 -3.10
CA TYR A 17 -2.26 -8.13 -3.02
C TYR A 17 -2.64 -6.64 -3.00
N ASN A 18 -1.69 -5.72 -2.78
CA ASN A 18 -2.05 -4.35 -2.41
C ASN A 18 -2.00 -3.35 -3.58
N ILE A 19 -3.15 -2.75 -3.82
CA ILE A 19 -3.29 -1.54 -4.64
C ILE A 19 -3.94 -0.44 -3.82
N ASN A 20 -3.61 0.80 -4.12
CA ASN A 20 -4.29 1.97 -3.57
C ASN A 20 -4.14 3.16 -4.50
N VAL A 21 -4.84 4.25 -4.20
CA VAL A 21 -4.52 5.57 -4.74
C VAL A 21 -3.47 6.20 -3.84
N ASP A 22 -2.38 6.70 -4.40
CA ASP A 22 -1.49 7.64 -3.72
C ASP A 22 -1.90 9.05 -4.14
N ALA A 23 -2.52 9.77 -3.22
CA ALA A 23 -2.97 11.15 -3.40
C ALA A 23 -1.92 12.10 -2.81
N ILE A 24 -1.21 12.83 -3.66
CA ILE A 24 -0.07 13.66 -3.29
C ILE A 24 -0.54 15.11 -3.09
N VAL A 25 -0.09 15.69 -1.98
CA VAL A 25 -0.21 17.12 -1.66
C VAL A 25 1.20 17.67 -1.54
N HIS A 26 1.55 18.64 -2.38
CA HIS A 26 2.75 19.44 -2.19
C HIS A 26 2.46 20.47 -1.09
N LEU A 27 2.94 20.17 0.12
CA LEU A 27 2.73 21.05 1.27
C LEU A 27 3.36 22.41 1.02
N LYS A 28 2.57 23.42 1.36
CA LYS A 28 2.95 24.82 1.34
C LYS A 28 2.72 25.38 2.73
N LYS A 29 3.37 26.50 3.02
CA LYS A 29 3.26 27.19 4.31
C LYS A 29 1.79 27.46 4.68
N GLU A 30 0.97 27.86 3.72
CA GLU A 30 -0.44 28.21 3.93
C GLU A 30 -1.31 26.99 4.25
N HIS A 31 -0.89 25.77 3.88
CA HIS A 31 -1.55 24.56 4.35
C HIS A 31 -1.32 24.36 5.85
N ILE A 32 -0.08 24.55 6.30
CA ILE A 32 0.32 24.31 7.69
C ILE A 32 -0.29 25.37 8.61
N GLU A 33 -0.21 26.65 8.23
CA GLU A 33 -0.77 27.74 9.03
C GLU A 33 -2.27 27.58 9.23
N ARG A 34 -3.04 27.25 8.18
CA ARG A 34 -4.48 26.98 8.31
C ARG A 34 -4.80 25.81 9.26
N LEU A 35 -3.95 24.77 9.29
CA LEU A 35 -4.14 23.64 10.21
C LEU A 35 -3.85 24.06 11.65
N ILE A 36 -2.83 24.89 11.88
CA ILE A 36 -2.47 25.39 13.20
C ILE A 36 -3.54 26.35 13.73
N ASP A 37 -4.02 27.26 12.89
CA ASP A 37 -5.07 28.22 13.24
C ASP A 37 -6.39 27.51 13.60
N GLY A 38 -6.73 26.44 12.87
CA GLY A 38 -7.98 25.70 13.07
C GLY A 38 -7.98 24.77 14.30
N LEU A 39 -6.82 24.30 14.76
CA LEU A 39 -6.72 23.32 15.87
C LEU A 39 -6.10 23.89 17.15
N GLY A 40 -5.44 25.04 17.06
CA GLY A 40 -4.76 25.70 18.18
C GLY A 40 -3.35 25.14 18.45
N ALA A 41 -2.36 26.02 18.52
CA ALA A 41 -0.96 25.65 18.69
C ALA A 41 -0.68 24.84 19.97
N GLU A 42 -1.28 25.20 21.10
CA GLU A 42 -1.07 24.50 22.37
C GLU A 42 -1.66 23.08 22.35
N ASN A 43 -2.81 22.89 21.69
CA ASN A 43 -3.41 21.56 21.53
C ASN A 43 -2.52 20.66 20.67
N ILE A 44 -1.96 21.20 19.58
CA ILE A 44 -1.03 20.50 18.71
C ILE A 44 0.25 20.12 19.47
N LYS A 45 0.85 21.04 20.23
CA LYS A 45 2.07 20.76 21.01
C LYS A 45 1.84 19.64 22.02
N ARG A 46 0.74 19.69 22.78
CA ARG A 46 0.37 18.61 23.70
C ARG A 46 0.23 17.26 22.98
N ARG A 47 -0.46 17.22 21.83
CA ARG A 47 -0.59 15.98 21.05
C ARG A 47 0.73 15.52 20.43
N MET A 48 1.66 16.43 20.13
CA MET A 48 3.01 16.06 19.69
C MET A 48 3.78 15.34 20.79
N ASP A 49 3.64 15.77 22.04
CA ASP A 49 4.27 15.15 23.21
C ASP A 49 3.69 13.74 23.49
N GLU A 50 2.38 13.56 23.30
CA GLU A 50 1.71 12.25 23.39
C GLU A 50 2.16 11.27 22.28
N TYR A 51 2.63 11.80 21.14
CA TYR A 51 3.15 11.04 20.01
C TYR A 51 2.20 9.93 19.50
N PRO A 52 1.02 10.28 18.95
CA PRO A 52 0.02 9.30 18.54
C PRO A 52 0.57 8.41 17.42
N ARG A 53 0.50 7.09 17.60
CA ARG A 53 1.02 6.10 16.63
C ARG A 53 0.03 5.79 15.50
N GLU A 54 -1.19 6.26 15.61
CA GLU A 54 -2.27 6.13 14.63
C GLU A 54 -3.02 7.46 14.53
N ILE A 55 -3.70 7.70 13.42
CA ILE A 55 -4.54 8.88 13.19
C ILE A 55 -6.00 8.46 13.34
N ASN A 56 -6.65 8.97 14.39
CA ASN A 56 -8.08 8.81 14.64
C ASN A 56 -8.84 10.13 14.41
N GLU A 57 -8.18 11.25 14.71
CA GLU A 57 -8.76 12.58 14.63
C GLU A 57 -7.78 13.60 13.99
N PRO A 58 -8.24 14.80 13.58
CA PRO A 58 -7.42 15.80 12.91
C PRO A 58 -6.13 16.19 13.63
N VAL A 59 -6.18 16.33 14.96
CA VAL A 59 -5.02 16.76 15.75
C VAL A 59 -3.92 15.68 15.80
N ASP A 60 -4.26 14.39 15.68
CA ASP A 60 -3.26 13.32 15.54
C ASP A 60 -2.42 13.52 14.27
N PHE A 61 -3.12 13.77 13.15
CA PHE A 61 -2.49 13.99 11.86
C PHE A 61 -1.57 15.21 11.92
N VAL A 62 -2.07 16.34 12.41
CA VAL A 62 -1.31 17.60 12.41
C VAL A 62 -0.11 17.53 13.36
N ALA A 63 -0.26 16.92 14.53
CA ALA A 63 0.86 16.70 15.45
C ALA A 63 1.97 15.85 14.82
N ARG A 64 1.61 14.72 14.20
CA ARG A 64 2.60 13.84 13.56
C ARG A 64 3.20 14.45 12.30
N LEU A 65 2.43 15.22 11.53
CA LEU A 65 2.94 15.97 10.40
C LEU A 65 3.97 17.01 10.85
N ILE A 66 3.65 17.85 11.84
CA ILE A 66 4.57 18.88 12.33
C ILE A 66 5.83 18.26 12.94
N HIS A 67 5.72 17.14 13.64
CA HIS A 67 6.89 16.39 14.10
C HIS A 67 7.78 15.94 12.92
N ALA A 68 7.21 15.43 11.82
CA ALA A 68 7.96 15.06 10.63
C ALA A 68 8.62 16.28 9.96
N LEU A 69 7.93 17.42 9.90
CA LEU A 69 8.46 18.69 9.38
C LEU A 69 9.63 19.22 10.23
N LYS A 70 9.47 19.22 11.55
CA LYS A 70 10.49 19.69 12.52
C LYS A 70 11.75 18.82 12.50
N THR A 71 11.61 17.51 12.31
CA THR A 71 12.75 16.58 12.25
C THR A 71 13.32 16.40 10.84
N GLY A 72 12.56 16.78 9.80
CA GLY A 72 12.87 16.48 8.39
C GLY A 72 12.87 14.98 8.06
N LYS A 73 12.33 14.12 8.93
CA LYS A 73 12.34 12.67 8.74
C LYS A 73 11.07 12.22 8.01
N PRO A 74 11.18 11.40 6.95
CA PRO A 74 10.02 10.76 6.35
C PRO A 74 9.31 9.87 7.36
N MET A 75 7.98 9.90 7.36
CA MET A 75 7.16 9.09 8.25
C MET A 75 5.93 8.55 7.53
N ALA A 76 5.45 7.40 7.98
CA ALA A 76 4.13 6.87 7.63
C ALA A 76 3.34 6.66 8.91
N VAL A 77 2.07 7.05 8.95
CA VAL A 77 1.19 6.85 10.11
C VAL A 77 -0.14 6.29 9.62
N PRO A 78 -0.64 5.19 10.22
CA PRO A 78 -1.89 4.58 9.80
C PRO A 78 -3.09 5.48 10.14
N LEU A 79 -3.99 5.63 9.17
CA LEU A 79 -5.33 6.18 9.36
C LEU A 79 -6.29 5.03 9.66
N VAL A 80 -6.87 5.06 10.86
CA VAL A 80 -7.73 3.98 11.37
C VAL A 80 -9.20 4.38 11.47
N ASN A 81 -9.51 5.68 11.39
CA ASN A 81 -10.87 6.20 11.29
C ASN A 81 -11.24 6.49 9.82
N GLU A 82 -12.26 5.82 9.29
CA GLU A 82 -12.74 6.02 7.91
C GLU A 82 -13.40 7.40 7.70
N GLU A 83 -14.04 7.97 8.73
CA GLU A 83 -14.72 9.26 8.66
C GLU A 83 -13.77 10.43 8.36
N MET A 84 -12.49 10.27 8.72
CA MET A 84 -11.43 11.24 8.44
C MET A 84 -11.19 11.45 6.94
N HIS A 85 -11.68 10.56 6.06
CA HIS A 85 -11.60 10.77 4.62
C HIS A 85 -12.24 12.08 4.19
N THR A 86 -13.46 12.35 4.65
CA THR A 86 -14.18 13.60 4.35
C THR A 86 -13.39 14.80 4.84
N TRP A 87 -12.84 14.73 6.06
CA TRP A 87 -12.04 15.82 6.62
C TRP A 87 -10.82 16.15 5.76
N PHE A 88 -10.10 15.13 5.26
CA PHE A 88 -8.97 15.34 4.35
C PHE A 88 -9.41 15.90 2.99
N ASP A 89 -10.47 15.33 2.40
CA ASP A 89 -10.93 15.69 1.06
C ASP A 89 -11.50 17.12 1.01
N GLU A 90 -12.07 17.61 2.11
CA GLU A 90 -12.53 19.01 2.24
C GLU A 90 -11.39 20.02 2.39
N ARG A 91 -10.22 19.60 2.90
CA ARG A 91 -9.12 20.52 3.28
C ARG A 91 -7.95 20.53 2.32
N PHE A 92 -7.75 19.43 1.60
CA PHE A 92 -6.63 19.30 0.68
C PHE A 92 -7.13 19.06 -0.73
N LYS A 93 -6.66 19.92 -1.64
CA LYS A 93 -6.67 19.61 -3.06
C LYS A 93 -5.45 18.74 -3.35
N TYR A 94 -5.68 17.55 -3.90
CA TYR A 94 -4.59 16.67 -4.34
C TYR A 94 -4.01 17.20 -5.65
N ASP A 95 -2.69 17.43 -5.66
CA ASP A 95 -1.96 17.91 -6.84
C ASP A 95 -1.80 16.79 -7.88
N VAL A 96 -1.57 15.57 -7.40
CA VAL A 96 -1.39 14.37 -8.22
C VAL A 96 -2.10 13.20 -7.54
N GLU A 97 -2.88 12.44 -8.30
CA GLU A 97 -3.35 11.13 -7.90
C GLU A 97 -2.74 10.08 -8.84
N ARG A 98 -2.13 9.04 -8.27
CA ARG A 98 -1.52 7.96 -9.05
C ARG A 98 -1.76 6.60 -8.42
N MET A 99 -1.49 5.56 -9.20
CA MET A 99 -1.46 4.20 -8.68
C MET A 99 -0.39 4.09 -7.58
N GLY A 100 -0.82 3.59 -6.43
CA GLY A 100 0.00 3.28 -5.27
C GLY A 100 -0.13 1.81 -4.86
N GLY A 101 0.68 1.42 -3.89
CA GLY A 101 0.84 0.03 -3.48
C GLY A 101 1.78 -0.75 -4.41
N GLN A 102 2.60 -1.61 -3.83
CA GLN A 102 3.64 -2.35 -4.53
C GLN A 102 3.09 -3.08 -5.76
N VAL A 103 1.98 -3.80 -5.63
CA VAL A 103 1.38 -4.55 -6.76
C VAL A 103 0.95 -3.63 -7.88
N GLY A 104 0.25 -2.54 -7.56
CA GLY A 104 -0.25 -1.60 -8.56
C GLY A 104 0.89 -0.95 -9.34
N ILE A 105 1.94 -0.53 -8.63
CA ILE A 105 3.12 0.11 -9.20
C ILE A 105 3.90 -0.89 -10.08
N ILE A 106 4.20 -2.08 -9.56
CA ILE A 106 4.98 -3.09 -10.29
C ILE A 106 4.19 -3.60 -11.51
N ALA A 107 2.88 -3.81 -11.38
CA ALA A 107 2.05 -4.23 -12.51
C ALA A 107 2.05 -3.20 -13.64
N ASN A 108 1.92 -1.90 -13.32
CA ASN A 108 2.03 -0.84 -14.31
C ASN A 108 3.41 -0.79 -14.97
N LEU A 109 4.48 -0.97 -14.18
CA LEU A 109 5.85 -1.02 -14.69
C LEU A 109 6.03 -2.18 -15.67
N LEU A 110 5.73 -3.40 -15.26
CA LEU A 110 5.91 -4.61 -16.08
C LEU A 110 5.06 -4.57 -17.36
N ALA A 111 3.84 -4.04 -17.26
CA ALA A 111 2.98 -3.88 -18.43
C ALA A 111 3.55 -2.89 -19.44
N ASN A 112 4.11 -1.76 -18.98
CA ASN A 112 4.78 -0.77 -19.83
C ASN A 112 6.11 -1.26 -20.39
N LEU A 113 6.79 -2.18 -19.71
CA LEU A 113 7.97 -2.88 -20.20
C LEU A 113 7.59 -4.04 -21.14
N ASP A 114 6.33 -4.16 -21.56
CA ASP A 114 5.82 -5.14 -22.52
C ASP A 114 6.13 -6.61 -22.15
N PHE A 115 6.07 -6.93 -20.84
CA PHE A 115 6.10 -8.33 -20.39
C PHE A 115 4.95 -9.12 -21.01
N LYS A 116 5.18 -10.39 -21.34
CA LYS A 116 4.24 -11.26 -22.06
C LYS A 116 2.85 -11.28 -21.42
N LYS A 117 2.80 -11.37 -20.09
CA LYS A 117 1.55 -11.37 -19.33
C LYS A 117 1.79 -10.88 -17.91
N VAL A 118 0.94 -10.00 -17.43
CA VAL A 118 0.96 -9.45 -16.07
C VAL A 118 -0.44 -9.65 -15.49
N ILE A 119 -0.59 -10.53 -14.51
CA ILE A 119 -1.86 -10.76 -13.83
C ILE A 119 -1.78 -10.08 -12.47
N ALA A 120 -2.43 -8.93 -12.31
CA ALA A 120 -2.51 -8.22 -11.05
C ALA A 120 -3.79 -8.60 -10.30
N TYR A 121 -3.69 -8.83 -8.99
CA TYR A 121 -4.82 -9.12 -8.13
C TYR A 121 -4.78 -8.29 -6.85
N SER A 122 -5.97 -7.82 -6.48
CA SER A 122 -6.27 -7.24 -5.18
C SER A 122 -7.64 -7.75 -4.70
N PRO A 123 -7.89 -7.87 -3.41
CA PRO A 123 -9.22 -8.17 -2.91
C PRO A 123 -10.23 -7.05 -3.22
N VAL A 124 -9.74 -5.82 -3.37
CA VAL A 124 -10.54 -4.64 -3.73
C VAL A 124 -10.06 -4.00 -5.03
N LEU A 125 -10.99 -3.67 -5.93
CA LEU A 125 -10.75 -3.01 -7.20
C LEU A 125 -11.95 -2.11 -7.53
N ALA A 126 -12.00 -0.93 -6.92
CA ALA A 126 -12.98 0.06 -7.30
C ALA A 126 -12.62 0.71 -8.66
N LYS A 127 -13.62 1.34 -9.29
CA LYS A 127 -13.48 1.98 -10.61
C LYS A 127 -12.35 3.00 -10.67
N LYS A 128 -12.12 3.75 -9.59
CA LYS A 128 -11.02 4.74 -9.50
C LYS A 128 -9.65 4.08 -9.59
N GLN A 129 -9.41 2.99 -8.85
CA GLN A 129 -8.16 2.21 -8.92
C GLN A 129 -7.99 1.57 -10.30
N ALA A 130 -9.05 0.99 -10.84
CA ALA A 130 -9.01 0.32 -12.14
C ALA A 130 -8.56 1.26 -13.27
N LYS A 131 -9.01 2.52 -13.23
CA LYS A 131 -8.59 3.58 -14.17
C LYS A 131 -7.11 3.99 -14.03
N MET A 132 -6.47 3.72 -12.90
CA MET A 132 -5.07 4.06 -12.65
C MET A 132 -4.09 2.96 -13.10
N PHE A 133 -4.60 1.79 -13.48
CA PHE A 133 -3.80 0.82 -14.21
C PHE A 133 -3.56 1.28 -15.64
N VAL A 134 -2.39 0.96 -16.20
CA VAL A 134 -2.11 1.26 -17.61
C VAL A 134 -3.00 0.41 -18.52
N ASN A 135 -3.54 1.02 -19.57
CA ASN A 135 -4.43 0.32 -20.50
C ASN A 135 -3.62 -0.43 -21.57
N LYS A 136 -3.01 -1.55 -21.16
CA LYS A 136 -2.24 -2.43 -22.03
C LYS A 136 -2.88 -3.83 -22.07
N PRO A 137 -2.87 -4.54 -23.22
CA PRO A 137 -3.54 -5.84 -23.37
C PRO A 137 -2.86 -6.97 -22.57
N ASN A 138 -1.58 -6.82 -22.23
CA ASN A 138 -0.84 -7.79 -21.42
C ASN A 138 -1.12 -7.66 -19.91
N LEU A 139 -1.80 -6.59 -19.47
CA LEU A 139 -2.19 -6.40 -18.07
C LEU A 139 -3.61 -6.89 -17.83
N LEU A 140 -3.71 -7.91 -16.99
CA LEU A 140 -4.93 -8.67 -16.74
C LEU A 140 -5.25 -8.70 -15.24
N TYR A 141 -6.52 -8.94 -14.96
CA TYR A 141 -7.09 -9.08 -13.64
C TYR A 141 -8.00 -10.31 -13.61
N PRO A 142 -7.83 -11.23 -12.65
CA PRO A 142 -8.64 -12.43 -12.59
C PRO A 142 -10.01 -12.16 -11.94
N VAL A 143 -11.07 -12.62 -12.59
CA VAL A 143 -12.44 -12.61 -12.09
C VAL A 143 -13.08 -13.98 -12.29
N VAL A 144 -14.15 -14.27 -11.54
CA VAL A 144 -14.93 -15.49 -11.70
C VAL A 144 -16.29 -15.12 -12.26
N GLU A 145 -16.60 -15.66 -13.45
CA GLU A 145 -17.88 -15.45 -14.13
C GLU A 145 -18.46 -16.82 -14.49
N ASP A 146 -19.73 -17.05 -14.12
CA ASP A 146 -20.43 -18.32 -14.34
C ASP A 146 -19.62 -19.55 -13.87
N GLY A 147 -18.94 -19.39 -12.73
CA GLY A 147 -18.11 -20.45 -12.12
C GLY A 147 -16.81 -20.76 -12.86
N LYS A 148 -16.34 -19.86 -13.75
CA LYS A 148 -15.09 -20.03 -14.50
C LYS A 148 -14.15 -18.85 -14.30
N LEU A 149 -12.85 -19.14 -14.31
CA LEU A 149 -11.82 -18.11 -14.32
C LEU A 149 -11.86 -17.34 -15.65
N VAL A 150 -11.96 -16.02 -15.58
CA VAL A 150 -11.83 -15.12 -16.71
C VAL A 150 -10.77 -14.08 -16.40
N LEU A 151 -9.85 -13.84 -17.34
CA LEU A 151 -8.85 -12.79 -17.24
C LEU A 151 -9.31 -11.58 -18.07
N LYS A 152 -9.57 -10.46 -17.40
CA LYS A 152 -10.04 -9.21 -18.02
C LYS A 152 -9.02 -8.11 -17.85
N ARG A 153 -9.11 -7.02 -18.62
CA ARG A 153 -8.34 -5.82 -18.27
C ARG A 153 -8.84 -5.27 -16.94
N PRO A 154 -8.01 -4.62 -16.10
CA PRO A 154 -8.46 -4.07 -14.82
C PRO A 154 -9.68 -3.15 -14.95
N ILE A 155 -9.76 -2.34 -16.01
CA ILE A 155 -10.89 -1.43 -16.28
C ILE A 155 -12.20 -2.14 -16.61
N GLU A 156 -12.16 -3.45 -16.90
CA GLU A 156 -13.34 -4.30 -17.18
C GLU A 156 -13.65 -5.23 -16.00
N ALA A 157 -12.81 -5.26 -14.97
CA ALA A 157 -12.88 -6.16 -13.82
C ALA A 157 -13.27 -5.46 -12.51
N TYR A 158 -13.46 -4.14 -12.54
CA TYR A 158 -13.76 -3.36 -11.34
C TYR A 158 -15.14 -3.69 -10.78
N ARG A 159 -15.32 -3.44 -9.49
CA ARG A 159 -16.61 -3.58 -8.80
C ARG A 159 -17.05 -2.20 -8.32
N GLU A 160 -18.26 -1.78 -8.68
CA GLU A 160 -18.76 -0.42 -8.38
C GLU A 160 -18.81 -0.14 -6.85
N ASN A 161 -19.07 -1.17 -6.04
CA ASN A 161 -19.22 -1.04 -4.58
C ASN A 161 -17.94 -1.32 -3.78
N ASP A 162 -16.81 -1.61 -4.44
CA ASP A 162 -15.56 -1.84 -3.72
C ASP A 162 -15.04 -0.53 -3.11
N PRO A 163 -14.49 -0.55 -1.88
CA PRO A 163 -13.98 0.65 -1.24
C PRO A 163 -12.70 1.14 -1.92
N VAL A 164 -12.53 2.47 -1.94
CA VAL A 164 -11.33 3.11 -2.48
C VAL A 164 -10.29 3.28 -1.37
N LYS A 165 -9.20 2.50 -1.40
CA LYS A 165 -8.05 2.75 -0.53
C LYS A 165 -7.27 3.96 -1.03
N VAL A 166 -7.15 5.01 -0.20
CA VAL A 166 -6.39 6.24 -0.53
C VAL A 166 -5.32 6.51 0.54
N ASN A 167 -4.06 6.32 0.18
CA ASN A 167 -2.95 6.84 0.99
C ASN A 167 -2.72 8.30 0.60
N ARG A 168 -2.54 9.18 1.58
CA ARG A 168 -2.27 10.60 1.34
C ARG A 168 -0.80 10.87 1.61
N ILE A 169 -0.12 11.42 0.63
CA ILE A 169 1.32 11.71 0.68
C ILE A 169 1.50 13.23 0.73
N PHE A 170 2.01 13.73 1.83
CA PHE A 170 2.29 15.13 2.03
C PHE A 170 3.78 15.39 1.82
N GLU A 171 4.14 15.91 0.65
CA GLU A 171 5.52 16.22 0.29
C GLU A 171 5.90 17.61 0.79
N PHE A 172 7.04 17.72 1.48
CA PHE A 172 7.54 18.97 2.02
C PHE A 172 8.98 19.22 1.58
N ARG A 173 9.36 20.49 1.49
CA ARG A 173 10.68 20.93 1.02
C ARG A 173 11.50 21.56 2.15
N LYS A 174 12.81 21.33 2.11
CA LYS A 174 13.80 22.01 2.95
C LYS A 174 13.63 23.53 2.87
N GLY A 175 13.80 24.21 4.00
CA GLY A 175 13.77 25.67 4.11
C GLY A 175 12.37 26.28 4.22
N MET A 176 11.31 25.47 4.17
CA MET A 176 9.97 25.93 4.51
C MET A 176 9.93 26.37 5.99
N LYS A 177 9.41 27.57 6.24
CA LYS A 177 9.30 28.17 7.58
C LYS A 177 7.85 28.45 7.94
N PHE A 178 7.46 28.09 9.16
CA PHE A 178 6.13 28.36 9.71
C PHE A 178 6.23 28.55 11.23
N LYS A 179 5.18 29.09 11.84
CA LYS A 179 5.09 29.27 13.29
C LYS A 179 4.17 28.24 13.94
N LEU A 180 4.56 27.69 15.08
CA LEU A 180 3.72 26.91 15.97
C LEU A 180 3.61 27.63 17.33
N GLY A 181 2.60 28.50 17.46
CA GLY A 181 2.58 29.50 18.52
C GLY A 181 3.74 30.48 18.33
N ASP A 182 4.57 30.65 19.35
CA ASP A 182 5.75 31.52 19.27
C ASP A 182 7.00 30.84 18.69
N GLU A 183 6.99 29.52 18.51
CA GLU A 183 8.12 28.77 17.96
C GLU A 183 8.16 28.91 16.42
N VAL A 184 9.30 29.34 15.88
CA VAL A 184 9.56 29.31 14.43
C VAL A 184 10.22 27.97 14.08
N ILE A 185 9.56 27.19 13.23
CA ILE A 185 10.07 25.91 12.73
C ILE A 185 10.57 26.09 11.30
N GLU A 186 11.79 25.63 11.03
CA GLU A 186 12.36 25.52 9.69
C GLU A 186 12.57 24.04 9.35
N VAL A 187 12.04 23.61 8.20
CA VAL A 187 12.18 22.21 7.74
C VAL A 187 13.63 21.94 7.32
N PRO A 188 14.35 21.01 7.97
CA PRO A 188 15.79 20.83 7.73
C PRO A 188 16.10 20.05 6.43
N HIS A 189 15.19 19.17 6.01
CA HIS A 189 15.34 18.30 4.84
C HIS A 189 14.01 18.15 4.09
N SER A 190 14.08 18.01 2.77
CA SER A 190 12.91 17.66 1.96
C SER A 190 12.52 16.21 2.21
N GLY A 191 11.23 15.91 2.22
CA GLY A 191 10.73 14.58 2.54
C GLY A 191 9.23 14.45 2.31
N ARG A 192 8.66 13.39 2.88
CA ARG A 192 7.24 13.08 2.75
C ARG A 192 6.67 12.51 4.04
N PHE A 193 5.44 12.89 4.35
CA PHE A 193 4.63 12.31 5.41
C PHE A 193 3.47 11.54 4.79
N ILE A 194 3.33 10.26 5.12
CA ILE A 194 2.33 9.37 4.52
C ILE A 194 1.24 9.07 5.55
N VAL A 195 0.00 9.39 5.22
CA VAL A 195 -1.19 8.90 5.93
C VAL A 195 -1.64 7.63 5.22
N ALA A 196 -1.40 6.48 5.84
CA ALA A 196 -1.66 5.17 5.26
C ALA A 196 -3.03 4.63 5.69
N SER A 197 -3.99 4.55 4.77
CA SER A 197 -5.31 4.01 5.07
C SER A 197 -5.25 2.53 5.48
N ARG A 198 -5.76 2.21 6.67
CA ARG A 198 -5.84 0.84 7.21
C ARG A 198 -7.26 0.53 7.67
N PHE A 199 -8.12 0.29 6.71
CA PHE A 199 -9.55 0.11 6.95
C PHE A 199 -9.95 -1.31 7.27
N GLU A 200 -11.03 -1.43 8.04
CA GLU A 200 -11.57 -2.70 8.47
C GLU A 200 -12.16 -3.48 7.30
N SER A 201 -12.66 -2.78 6.29
CA SER A 201 -13.26 -3.34 5.08
C SER A 201 -12.24 -3.99 4.12
N ILE A 202 -10.95 -3.65 4.24
CA ILE A 202 -9.92 -4.09 3.27
C ILE A 202 -9.04 -5.16 3.90
N ARG A 203 -9.24 -6.40 3.47
CA ARG A 203 -8.48 -7.58 3.93
C ARG A 203 -7.39 -7.92 2.93
N ILE A 204 -6.27 -8.46 3.39
CA ILE A 204 -5.17 -8.95 2.52
C ILE A 204 -5.37 -10.45 2.34
N GLU A 205 -6.07 -10.83 1.26
CA GLU A 205 -6.39 -12.22 0.96
C GLU A 205 -6.76 -12.40 -0.52
N THR A 206 -6.69 -13.64 -1.00
CA THR A 206 -7.50 -14.09 -2.13
C THR A 206 -8.93 -14.38 -1.65
N LYS A 207 -9.92 -13.79 -2.33
CA LYS A 207 -11.34 -14.06 -2.08
C LYS A 207 -11.67 -15.53 -2.39
N GLU A 208 -12.64 -16.08 -1.67
CA GLU A 208 -12.97 -17.52 -1.70
C GLU A 208 -13.46 -18.00 -3.06
N ASP A 209 -14.10 -17.15 -3.84
CA ASP A 209 -14.53 -17.44 -5.22
C ASP A 209 -13.33 -17.68 -6.15
N LEU A 210 -12.29 -16.86 -6.02
CA LEU A 210 -11.09 -16.95 -6.87
C LEU A 210 -10.11 -18.03 -6.40
N LYS A 211 -10.06 -18.32 -5.10
CA LYS A 211 -9.06 -19.20 -4.49
C LYS A 211 -8.94 -20.59 -5.16
N PRO A 212 -10.02 -21.28 -5.56
CA PRO A 212 -9.94 -22.55 -6.29
C PRO A 212 -9.17 -22.48 -7.62
N PHE A 213 -9.07 -21.29 -8.23
CA PHE A 213 -8.42 -21.07 -9.52
C PHE A 213 -6.94 -20.65 -9.40
N LEU A 214 -6.40 -20.47 -8.20
CA LEU A 214 -4.97 -20.18 -8.01
C LEU A 214 -4.03 -21.21 -8.67
N PRO A 215 -4.31 -22.53 -8.66
CA PRO A 215 -3.51 -23.50 -9.42
C PRO A 215 -3.49 -23.25 -10.93
N GLU A 216 -4.63 -22.84 -11.50
CA GLU A 216 -4.76 -22.50 -12.92
C GLU A 216 -3.98 -21.22 -13.24
N ILE A 217 -4.13 -20.18 -12.41
CA ILE A 217 -3.37 -18.92 -12.51
C ILE A 217 -1.87 -19.20 -12.44
N GLY A 218 -1.42 -20.05 -11.51
CA GLY A 218 -0.04 -20.48 -11.40
C GLY A 218 0.50 -21.15 -12.66
N GLY A 219 -0.35 -21.92 -13.36
CA GLY A 219 -0.01 -22.51 -14.66
C GLY A 219 0.19 -21.48 -15.78
N PHE A 220 -0.36 -20.27 -15.67
CA PHE A 220 -0.23 -19.21 -16.67
C PHE A 220 1.03 -18.35 -16.53
N VAL A 221 1.76 -18.46 -15.41
CA VAL A 221 2.84 -17.55 -15.05
C VAL A 221 4.15 -18.30 -14.79
N ASP A 222 5.26 -17.57 -14.78
CA ASP A 222 6.60 -18.06 -14.49
C ASP A 222 7.04 -17.72 -13.06
N GLY A 223 6.43 -16.69 -12.48
CA GLY A 223 6.66 -16.28 -11.10
C GLY A 223 5.52 -15.45 -10.53
N ALA A 224 5.57 -15.24 -9.21
CA ALA A 224 4.68 -14.36 -8.49
C ALA A 224 5.45 -13.33 -7.66
N ILE A 225 4.96 -12.10 -7.60
CA ILE A 225 5.43 -11.04 -6.72
C ILE A 225 4.35 -10.75 -5.68
N LEU A 226 4.65 -11.02 -4.41
CA LEU A 226 3.72 -10.91 -3.31
C LEU A 226 4.08 -9.77 -2.36
N SER A 227 3.13 -8.90 -2.03
CA SER A 227 3.29 -7.78 -1.10
C SER A 227 1.95 -7.38 -0.48
N GLY A 228 1.97 -6.38 0.40
CA GLY A 228 0.77 -5.85 1.04
C GLY A 228 0.50 -6.38 2.44
N TYR A 229 1.32 -7.33 2.93
CA TYR A 229 1.20 -7.90 4.27
C TYR A 229 1.30 -6.86 5.39
N GLN A 230 1.96 -5.72 5.15
CA GLN A 230 1.97 -4.57 6.04
C GLN A 230 0.60 -3.96 6.29
N GLY A 231 -0.39 -4.25 5.43
CA GLY A 231 -1.78 -3.85 5.57
C GLY A 231 -2.61 -4.74 6.50
N ILE A 232 -2.09 -5.89 6.94
CA ILE A 232 -2.80 -6.78 7.87
C ILE A 232 -2.92 -6.11 9.26
N LYS A 233 -4.09 -6.22 9.89
CA LYS A 233 -4.29 -5.83 11.29
C LYS A 233 -4.03 -6.99 12.24
N ARG A 234 -3.67 -6.69 13.50
CA ARG A 234 -3.52 -7.72 14.54
C ARG A 234 -4.82 -8.45 14.83
N ARG A 235 -5.91 -7.69 14.91
CA ARG A 235 -7.27 -8.14 15.19
C ARG A 235 -8.22 -7.34 14.32
N TYR A 236 -9.30 -7.99 13.96
CA TYR A 236 -10.40 -7.43 13.22
C TYR A 236 -11.69 -7.57 14.04
N SER A 237 -12.69 -6.74 13.75
CA SER A 237 -13.97 -6.69 14.47
C SER A 237 -14.80 -7.97 14.34
N ASP A 238 -14.59 -8.74 13.27
CA ASP A 238 -15.22 -10.03 13.01
C ASP A 238 -14.52 -11.21 13.73
N GLY A 239 -13.62 -10.93 14.66
CA GLY A 239 -12.90 -11.94 15.45
C GLY A 239 -11.71 -12.57 14.73
N LYS A 240 -11.48 -12.27 13.46
CA LYS A 240 -10.28 -12.71 12.73
C LYS A 240 -9.05 -11.96 13.23
N ASP A 241 -7.88 -12.55 13.01
CA ASP A 241 -6.60 -12.01 13.45
C ASP A 241 -5.55 -12.09 12.33
N ALA A 242 -4.36 -11.54 12.59
CA ALA A 242 -3.26 -11.62 11.65
C ALA A 242 -2.90 -13.07 11.26
N ASN A 243 -3.01 -14.03 12.19
CA ASN A 243 -2.67 -15.43 11.93
C ASN A 243 -3.64 -16.06 10.92
N TYR A 244 -4.93 -15.71 10.98
CA TYR A 244 -5.92 -16.15 10.01
C TYR A 244 -5.50 -15.78 8.57
N TYR A 245 -5.20 -14.51 8.33
CA TYR A 245 -4.80 -14.02 7.00
C TYR A 245 -3.44 -14.54 6.56
N LEU A 246 -2.49 -14.70 7.49
CA LEU A 246 -1.19 -15.29 7.18
C LEU A 246 -1.30 -16.77 6.80
N ARG A 247 -2.19 -17.55 7.44
CA ARG A 247 -2.47 -18.92 7.00
C ARG A 247 -3.06 -18.95 5.59
N LYS A 248 -4.03 -18.07 5.29
CA LYS A 248 -4.58 -17.96 3.93
C LYS A 248 -3.50 -17.60 2.90
N ALA A 249 -2.62 -16.66 3.19
CA ALA A 249 -1.53 -16.30 2.29
C ALA A 249 -0.54 -17.45 2.04
N LYS A 250 -0.27 -18.29 3.07
CA LYS A 250 0.52 -19.51 2.90
C LYS A 250 -0.17 -20.49 1.95
N GLU A 251 -1.47 -20.73 2.16
CA GLU A 251 -2.28 -21.59 1.30
C GLU A 251 -2.32 -21.07 -0.14
N ASP A 252 -2.52 -19.77 -0.34
CA ASP A 252 -2.53 -19.14 -1.66
C ASP A 252 -1.19 -19.39 -2.39
N THR A 253 -0.07 -19.24 -1.70
CA THR A 253 1.27 -19.48 -2.26
C THR A 253 1.45 -20.95 -2.66
N MET A 254 1.01 -21.89 -1.82
CA MET A 254 1.05 -23.32 -2.14
C MET A 254 0.14 -23.67 -3.33
N LEU A 255 -1.05 -23.07 -3.42
CA LEU A 255 -1.98 -23.28 -4.53
C LEU A 255 -1.43 -22.73 -5.85
N LEU A 256 -0.81 -21.55 -5.85
CA LEU A 256 -0.14 -21.00 -7.04
C LEU A 256 0.96 -21.93 -7.57
N LYS A 257 1.65 -22.65 -6.69
CA LYS A 257 2.72 -23.59 -7.08
C LYS A 257 2.23 -24.99 -7.45
N LYS A 258 0.92 -25.25 -7.33
CA LYS A 258 0.37 -26.61 -7.41
C LYS A 258 0.53 -27.27 -8.78
N ASN A 259 0.31 -26.53 -9.87
CA ASN A 259 0.40 -27.06 -11.24
C ASN A 259 1.78 -26.82 -11.89
N LYS A 260 2.53 -25.85 -11.38
CA LYS A 260 3.86 -25.46 -11.87
C LYS A 260 4.66 -24.88 -10.71
N ASP A 261 5.90 -25.31 -10.54
CA ASP A 261 6.82 -24.77 -9.52
C ASP A 261 7.31 -23.37 -9.93
N ILE A 262 6.44 -22.37 -9.77
CA ILE A 262 6.76 -20.97 -10.05
C ILE A 262 7.64 -20.36 -8.94
N LYS A 263 8.43 -19.35 -9.30
CA LYS A 263 9.24 -18.60 -8.33
C LYS A 263 8.42 -17.54 -7.60
N ILE A 264 8.61 -17.43 -6.29
CA ILE A 264 7.90 -16.47 -5.44
C ILE A 264 8.87 -15.41 -4.93
N HIS A 265 8.64 -14.15 -5.31
CA HIS A 265 9.31 -12.99 -4.72
C HIS A 265 8.37 -12.32 -3.72
N VAL A 266 8.87 -11.96 -2.55
CA VAL A 266 8.14 -11.18 -1.56
C VAL A 266 8.76 -9.79 -1.46
N GLU A 267 7.99 -8.76 -1.80
CA GLU A 267 8.41 -7.39 -1.57
C GLU A 267 7.98 -6.98 -0.17
N PHE A 268 8.95 -6.88 0.74
CA PHE A 268 8.71 -6.47 2.10
C PHE A 268 8.44 -4.97 2.17
N ALA A 269 7.92 -4.54 3.31
CA ALA A 269 7.62 -3.14 3.56
C ALA A 269 7.76 -2.85 5.04
N SER A 270 7.95 -1.58 5.37
CA SER A 270 7.97 -1.13 6.76
C SER A 270 6.67 -1.49 7.52
N ILE A 271 6.80 -2.38 8.51
CA ILE A 271 5.74 -2.74 9.46
C ILE A 271 6.13 -2.20 10.83
N GLN A 272 5.43 -1.17 11.31
CA GLN A 272 5.74 -0.53 12.60
C GLN A 272 5.47 -1.44 13.80
N ASP A 273 4.40 -2.22 13.73
CA ASP A 273 4.05 -3.21 14.75
C ASP A 273 5.04 -4.38 14.73
N ARG A 274 5.87 -4.47 15.77
CA ARG A 274 6.92 -5.49 15.89
C ARG A 274 6.35 -6.92 15.95
N GLU A 275 5.20 -7.11 16.57
CA GLU A 275 4.58 -8.44 16.67
C GLU A 275 3.99 -8.87 15.33
N LEU A 276 3.30 -7.98 14.64
CA LEU A 276 2.85 -8.24 13.27
C LEU A 276 4.03 -8.50 12.33
N ARG A 277 5.09 -7.69 12.42
CA ARG A 277 6.30 -7.84 11.61
C ARG A 277 6.91 -9.23 11.77
N LYS A 278 7.11 -9.66 13.02
CA LYS A 278 7.61 -11.02 13.33
C LYS A 278 6.70 -12.08 12.71
N LYS A 279 5.37 -11.96 12.87
CA LYS A 279 4.42 -12.90 12.29
C LYS A 279 4.55 -12.96 10.76
N VAL A 280 4.64 -11.84 10.06
CA VAL A 280 4.83 -11.81 8.60
C VAL A 280 6.12 -12.53 8.21
N ILE A 281 7.25 -12.20 8.84
CA ILE A 281 8.55 -12.82 8.56
C ILE A 281 8.47 -14.33 8.71
N TYR A 282 8.05 -14.83 9.88
CA TYR A 282 8.02 -16.28 10.15
C TYR A 282 7.00 -17.05 9.31
N ASN A 283 5.98 -16.38 8.78
CA ASN A 283 4.94 -17.05 8.00
C ASN A 283 5.16 -16.95 6.49
N ILE A 284 5.74 -15.86 6.00
CA ILE A 284 5.80 -15.57 4.57
C ILE A 284 7.19 -15.79 3.99
N PHE A 285 8.27 -15.38 4.68
CA PHE A 285 9.62 -15.50 4.14
C PHE A 285 10.04 -16.94 3.84
N PRO A 286 9.70 -17.96 4.66
CA PRO A 286 10.03 -19.34 4.35
C PRO A 286 9.39 -19.88 3.06
N LEU A 287 8.41 -19.18 2.49
CA LEU A 287 7.74 -19.55 1.24
C LEU A 287 8.30 -18.83 0.01
N ALA A 288 9.17 -17.84 0.22
CA ALA A 288 9.71 -17.02 -0.85
C ALA A 288 11.01 -17.62 -1.39
N ASP A 289 11.17 -17.60 -2.72
CA ASP A 289 12.45 -17.83 -3.39
C ASP A 289 13.33 -16.56 -3.37
N GLY A 290 12.72 -15.37 -3.25
CA GLY A 290 13.41 -14.08 -3.16
C GLY A 290 12.67 -13.09 -2.26
N VAL A 291 13.40 -12.22 -1.56
CA VAL A 291 12.83 -11.17 -0.71
C VAL A 291 13.49 -9.83 -1.02
N GLY A 292 12.68 -8.81 -1.31
CA GLY A 292 13.12 -7.43 -1.52
C GLY A 292 12.87 -6.56 -0.29
N MET A 293 13.90 -5.83 0.16
CA MET A 293 13.90 -5.00 1.37
C MET A 293 14.87 -3.81 1.22
N ASP A 294 14.59 -2.71 1.93
CA ASP A 294 15.57 -1.63 2.16
C ASP A 294 16.46 -1.87 3.39
N GLU A 295 17.45 -0.99 3.60
CA GLU A 295 18.40 -1.10 4.72
C GLU A 295 17.73 -1.03 6.10
N SER A 296 16.70 -0.18 6.24
CA SER A 296 15.97 -0.04 7.51
C SER A 296 15.14 -1.28 7.82
N GLU A 297 14.57 -1.89 6.78
CA GLU A 297 13.80 -3.13 6.87
C GLU A 297 14.68 -4.33 7.24
N ILE A 298 15.88 -4.43 6.67
CA ILE A 298 16.88 -5.43 7.07
C ILE A 298 17.24 -5.25 8.55
N ALA A 299 17.57 -4.02 8.96
CA ALA A 299 17.87 -3.72 10.36
C ALA A 299 16.70 -4.06 11.31
N HIS A 300 15.47 -3.86 10.86
CA HIS A 300 14.24 -4.19 11.59
C HIS A 300 13.96 -5.69 11.74
N ILE A 301 14.60 -6.53 10.93
CA ILE A 301 14.50 -7.99 10.99
C ILE A 301 15.59 -8.57 11.88
N LEU A 302 16.79 -7.99 11.83
CA LEU A 302 17.94 -8.44 12.61
C LEU A 302 17.83 -8.07 14.11
N ASN A 303 16.95 -7.13 14.49
CA ASN A 303 16.73 -6.63 15.86
C ASN A 303 15.32 -6.95 16.40
#